data_AF-A0A2I0M5J1-F1
#
_entry.id   AF-A0A2I0M5J1-F1
#
_cell.length_a   1.000
_cell.length_b   1.000
_cell.length_c   1.000
_cell.angle_alpha   90.00
_cell.angle_beta   90.00
_cell.angle_gamma   90.00
#
_symmetry.space_group_name_H-M   'P 1'
#
loop_
_entity.id
_entity.type
_entity.pdbx_description
1 polymer ?
#
loop_
_entity_poly.entity_id
_entity_poly.type
_entity_poly.pdbx_seq_one_letter_code
_entity_poly.pdbx_strand_id
1 'polypeptide(L)'
;MQLRDFLPKILNGDILATFQKLDAVESNMEKKEEEIEQLKMDCEHFRARLETAQADCMREKKEKLDFRQQLNEAKQQLLQQAEYCTEMGAAVCTLLWGVSSNEEAVKTLLGGSKAVKFFTITAQTMESFVKSLSEDMKQQDLDSDENQFVLALAGIVTNVAALACGREFLVSSSRELLDTMMHLLGDMKPGLCTKFKVLMLMSLYNVSINLKGLKYISESPGFIPLLWWLLKDPDTEVCLHALRLLQSVVLEPEVLAKSASEMRDTLPFQRIIALSKSRNADLQALAKELLEDLKILEYEA
;
A
#
# COMPACT_ATOMS: atom_id res chain seq x y z
N MET A 1 13.86 -86.24 78.95
CA MET A 1 14.12 -85.59 77.64
C MET A 1 12.86 -84.87 77.21
N GLN A 2 12.78 -83.56 77.47
CA GLN A 2 11.83 -82.70 76.78
C GLN A 2 12.57 -81.39 76.48
N LEU A 3 12.96 -81.19 75.22
CA LEU A 3 13.50 -79.92 74.73
C LEU A 3 12.57 -78.71 75.07
N ARG A 4 11.30 -78.98 75.40
CA ARG A 4 10.28 -78.00 75.78
C ARG A 4 10.61 -77.17 77.04
N ASP A 5 11.38 -77.69 78.00
CA ASP A 5 11.57 -77.00 79.29
C ASP A 5 12.75 -76.02 79.32
N PHE A 6 13.69 -76.14 78.37
CA PHE A 6 14.89 -75.28 78.27
C PHE A 6 14.79 -74.20 77.18
N LEU A 7 13.95 -74.42 76.17
CA LEU A 7 13.70 -73.44 75.10
C LEU A 7 13.29 -72.05 75.63
N PRO A 8 12.37 -71.92 76.61
CA PRO A 8 11.96 -70.61 77.12
C PRO A 8 13.04 -69.88 77.93
N LYS A 9 14.03 -70.60 78.47
CA LYS A 9 15.11 -70.03 79.31
C LYS A 9 16.31 -69.54 78.50
N ILE A 10 16.47 -70.03 77.28
CA ILE A 10 17.52 -69.59 76.33
C ILE A 10 16.96 -68.51 75.40
N LEU A 11 15.65 -68.55 75.09
CA LEU A 11 14.92 -67.46 74.44
C LEU A 11 14.70 -66.31 75.45
N ASN A 12 15.78 -65.62 75.79
CA ASN A 12 15.74 -64.41 76.59
C ASN A 12 14.98 -63.33 75.79
N GLY A 13 14.07 -62.59 76.43
CA GLY A 13 13.23 -61.58 75.75
C GLY A 13 14.04 -60.55 74.96
N ASP A 14 15.27 -60.27 75.42
CA ASP A 14 16.24 -59.40 74.75
C ASP A 14 16.72 -59.97 73.40
N ILE A 15 16.94 -61.29 73.31
CA ILE A 15 17.37 -61.96 72.07
C ILE A 15 16.23 -61.94 71.05
N LEU A 16 14.99 -62.21 71.48
CA LEU A 16 13.80 -62.12 70.62
C LEU A 16 13.57 -60.69 70.12
N ALA A 17 13.74 -59.70 70.99
CA ALA A 17 13.64 -58.28 70.64
C ALA A 17 14.75 -57.83 69.66
N THR A 18 15.97 -58.40 69.74
CA THR A 18 17.01 -58.15 68.75
C THR A 18 16.72 -58.76 67.39
N PHE A 19 16.11 -59.97 67.33
CA PHE A 19 15.68 -60.56 66.05
C PHE A 19 14.56 -59.74 65.41
N GLN A 20 13.54 -59.30 66.18
CA GLN A 20 12.48 -58.42 65.65
C GLN A 20 13.02 -57.08 65.14
N LYS A 21 14.03 -56.52 65.81
CA LYS A 21 14.72 -55.31 65.34
C LYS A 21 15.53 -55.57 64.08
N LEU A 22 16.18 -56.73 63.98
CA LEU A 22 16.94 -57.14 62.80
C LEU A 22 16.00 -57.32 61.60
N ASP A 23 14.87 -58.02 61.77
CA ASP A 23 13.84 -58.19 60.73
C ASP A 23 13.29 -56.83 60.25
N ALA A 24 13.05 -55.90 61.18
CA ALA A 24 12.60 -54.55 60.84
C ALA A 24 13.67 -53.73 60.10
N VAL A 25 14.95 -53.92 60.43
CA VAL A 25 16.09 -53.29 59.72
C VAL A 25 16.25 -53.91 58.33
N GLU A 26 16.11 -55.22 58.18
CA GLU A 26 16.18 -55.94 56.91
C GLU A 26 15.05 -55.49 55.96
N SER A 27 13.80 -55.44 56.44
CA SER A 27 12.68 -54.94 55.64
C SER A 27 12.84 -53.46 55.25
N ASN A 28 13.44 -52.63 56.11
CA ASN A 28 13.75 -51.24 55.77
C ASN A 28 14.89 -51.13 54.76
N MET A 29 15.87 -52.04 54.83
CA MET A 29 16.98 -52.12 53.87
C MET A 29 16.46 -52.50 52.48
N GLU A 30 15.60 -53.52 52.38
CA GLU A 30 14.95 -53.92 51.13
C GLU A 30 14.16 -52.76 50.49
N LYS A 31 13.34 -52.05 51.28
CA LYS A 31 12.60 -50.87 50.79
C LYS A 31 13.52 -49.75 50.30
N LYS A 32 14.66 -49.56 50.97
CA LYS A 32 15.65 -48.56 50.57
C LYS A 32 16.40 -48.98 49.31
N GLU A 33 16.65 -50.27 49.11
CA GLU A 33 17.21 -50.80 47.86
C GLU A 33 16.25 -50.60 46.69
N GLU A 34 14.95 -50.87 46.88
CA GLU A 34 13.91 -50.60 45.87
C GLU A 34 13.81 -49.11 45.53
N GLU A 35 13.83 -48.23 46.55
CA GLU A 35 13.81 -46.77 46.35
C GLU A 35 15.05 -46.27 45.61
N ILE A 36 16.24 -46.81 45.93
CA ILE A 36 17.49 -46.49 45.23
C ILE A 36 17.41 -46.93 43.77
N GLU A 37 16.88 -48.12 43.49
CA GLU A 37 16.76 -48.62 42.12
C GLU A 37 15.76 -47.79 41.31
N GLN A 38 14.64 -47.40 41.91
CA GLN A 38 13.67 -46.50 41.29
C GLN A 38 14.30 -45.13 40.97
N LEU A 39 15.05 -44.55 41.91
CA LEU A 39 15.72 -43.27 41.71
C LEU A 39 16.79 -43.35 40.61
N LYS A 40 17.50 -44.48 40.47
CA LYS A 40 18.45 -44.68 39.36
C LYS A 40 17.73 -44.69 38.02
N MET A 41 16.63 -45.44 37.89
CA MET A 41 15.83 -45.48 36.66
C MET A 41 15.31 -44.08 36.31
N ASP A 42 14.81 -43.33 37.29
CA ASP A 42 14.33 -41.95 37.07
C ASP A 42 15.47 -41.02 36.62
N CYS A 43 16.66 -41.14 37.23
CA CYS A 43 17.84 -40.36 36.83
C CYS A 43 18.25 -40.65 35.39
N GLU A 44 18.25 -41.91 34.97
CA GLU A 44 18.55 -42.29 33.58
C GLU A 44 17.52 -41.75 32.60
N HIS A 45 16.23 -41.85 32.94
CA HIS A 45 15.15 -41.31 32.13
C HIS A 45 15.24 -39.78 31.99
N PHE A 46 15.49 -39.05 33.08
CA PHE A 46 15.67 -37.60 33.03
C PHE A 46 16.93 -37.19 32.26
N ARG A 47 18.03 -37.95 32.38
CA ARG A 47 19.24 -37.73 31.59
C ARG A 47 18.96 -37.88 30.10
N ALA A 48 18.30 -38.96 29.67
CA ALA A 48 17.95 -39.18 28.28
C ALA A 48 17.03 -38.06 27.72
N ARG A 49 16.06 -37.60 28.51
CA ARG A 49 15.19 -36.47 28.14
C ARG A 49 15.94 -35.16 28.02
N LEU A 50 16.88 -34.89 28.93
CA LEU A 50 17.71 -33.69 28.87
C LEU A 50 18.60 -33.70 27.63
N GLU A 51 19.24 -34.83 27.32
CA GLU A 51 20.08 -34.98 26.13
C GLU A 51 19.28 -34.77 24.84
N THR A 52 18.07 -35.34 24.78
CA THR A 52 17.15 -35.15 23.64
C THR A 52 16.77 -33.68 23.49
N ALA A 53 16.35 -33.02 24.58
CA ALA A 53 15.96 -31.61 24.56
C ALA A 53 17.15 -30.69 24.20
N GLN A 54 18.37 -31.02 24.64
CA GLN A 54 19.58 -30.29 24.26
C GLN A 54 19.90 -30.45 22.77
N ALA A 55 19.79 -31.67 22.23
CA ALA A 55 20.00 -31.93 20.81
C ALA A 55 18.97 -31.17 19.95
N ASP A 56 17.69 -31.20 20.34
CA ASP A 56 16.63 -30.46 19.66
C ASP A 56 16.85 -28.95 19.73
N CYS A 57 17.22 -28.41 20.90
CA CYS A 57 17.53 -26.98 21.06
C CYS A 57 18.71 -26.55 20.17
N MET A 58 19.75 -27.38 20.04
CA MET A 58 20.89 -27.10 19.16
C MET A 58 20.49 -27.16 17.68
N ARG A 59 19.64 -28.10 17.29
CA ARG A 59 19.08 -28.21 15.93
C ARG A 59 18.25 -26.98 15.59
N GLU A 60 17.31 -26.59 16.44
CA GLU A 60 16.46 -25.41 16.25
C GLU A 60 17.28 -24.11 16.18
N LYS A 61 18.33 -23.97 17.01
CA LYS A 61 19.24 -22.81 16.93
C LYS A 61 19.95 -22.73 15.58
N LYS A 62 20.39 -23.86 15.04
CA LYS A 62 21.04 -23.92 13.73
C LYS A 62 20.06 -23.56 12.62
N GLU A 63 18.88 -24.16 12.62
CA GLU A 63 17.81 -23.86 11.65
C GLU A 63 17.40 -22.39 11.70
N LYS A 64 17.27 -21.80 12.90
CA LYS A 64 16.96 -20.37 13.06
C LYS A 64 18.02 -19.46 12.45
N LEU A 65 19.30 -19.82 12.54
CA LEU A 65 20.38 -19.07 11.90
C LEU A 65 20.30 -19.18 10.37
N ASP A 66 20.09 -20.39 9.84
CA ASP A 66 19.94 -20.63 8.41
C ASP A 66 18.73 -19.87 7.84
N PHE A 67 17.57 -19.91 8.51
CA PHE A 67 16.39 -19.15 8.09
C PHE A 67 16.60 -17.64 8.14
N ARG A 68 17.33 -17.14 9.15
CA ARG A 68 17.66 -15.72 9.24
C ARG A 68 18.56 -15.28 8.10
N GLN A 69 19.51 -16.12 7.69
CA GLN A 69 20.36 -15.86 6.53
C GLN A 69 19.52 -15.82 5.25
N GLN A 70 18.70 -16.85 4.99
CA GLN A 70 17.83 -16.89 3.81
C GLN A 70 16.88 -15.69 3.75
N LEU A 71 16.31 -15.27 4.88
CA LEU A 71 15.46 -14.09 4.94
C LEU A 71 16.22 -12.81 4.58
N ASN A 72 17.46 -12.67 5.03
CA ASN A 72 18.28 -11.51 4.69
C ASN A 72 18.66 -11.50 3.20
N GLU A 73 19.02 -12.66 2.64
CA GLU A 73 19.30 -12.82 1.21
C GLU A 73 18.08 -12.49 0.35
N ALA A 74 16.90 -13.02 0.71
CA ALA A 74 15.65 -12.73 0.03
C ALA A 74 15.28 -11.23 0.12
N LYS A 75 15.48 -10.59 1.27
CA LYS A 75 15.28 -9.14 1.43
C LYS A 75 16.20 -8.33 0.52
N GLN A 76 17.47 -8.70 0.45
CA GLN A 76 18.43 -8.01 -0.41
C GLN A 76 18.07 -8.17 -1.90
N GLN A 77 17.67 -9.37 -2.31
CA GLN A 77 17.21 -9.63 -3.68
C GLN A 77 15.97 -8.81 -4.03
N LEU A 78 15.00 -8.72 -3.12
CA LEU A 78 13.79 -7.91 -3.34
C LEU A 78 14.10 -6.42 -3.46
N LEU A 79 15.01 -5.89 -2.64
CA LEU A 79 15.44 -4.49 -2.74
C LEU A 79 16.12 -4.21 -4.08
N GLN A 80 17.06 -5.07 -4.49
CA GLN A 80 17.73 -4.95 -5.79
C GLN A 80 16.75 -5.04 -6.96
N GLN A 81 15.75 -5.93 -6.87
CA GLN A 81 14.71 -6.04 -7.90
C GLN A 81 13.81 -4.81 -7.94
N ALA A 82 13.49 -4.21 -6.80
CA ALA A 82 12.70 -2.99 -6.73
C ALA A 82 13.45 -1.82 -7.37
N GLU A 83 14.72 -1.60 -7.00
CA GLU A 83 15.59 -0.58 -7.58
C GLU A 83 15.71 -0.76 -9.11
N TYR A 84 16.03 -1.97 -9.57
CA TYR A 84 16.13 -2.28 -10.99
C TYR A 84 14.82 -2.05 -11.77
N CYS A 85 13.67 -2.45 -11.21
CA CYS A 85 12.37 -2.21 -11.83
C CYS A 85 12.05 -0.72 -11.93
N THR A 86 12.41 0.07 -10.91
CA THR A 86 12.23 1.52 -10.91
C THR A 86 13.12 2.19 -11.95
N GLU A 87 14.41 1.88 -11.97
CA GLU A 87 15.36 2.42 -12.96
C GLU A 87 14.94 2.07 -14.40
N MET A 88 14.59 0.80 -14.64
CA MET A 88 14.08 0.36 -15.94
C MET A 88 12.78 1.07 -16.30
N GLY A 89 11.85 1.17 -15.35
CA GLY A 89 10.57 1.84 -15.51
C GLY A 89 10.75 3.31 -15.91
N ALA A 90 11.62 4.03 -15.21
CA ALA A 90 11.99 5.41 -15.49
C ALA A 90 12.54 5.57 -16.91
N ALA A 91 13.55 4.77 -17.28
CA ALA A 91 14.17 4.83 -18.58
C ALA A 91 13.20 4.52 -19.73
N VAL A 92 12.51 3.38 -19.66
CA VAL A 92 11.60 2.92 -20.72
C VAL A 92 10.38 3.82 -20.85
N CYS A 93 9.78 4.25 -19.73
CA CYS A 93 8.61 5.11 -19.79
C CYS A 93 8.96 6.54 -20.22
N THR A 94 10.15 7.04 -19.90
CA THR A 94 10.60 8.34 -20.43
C THR A 94 10.74 8.32 -21.95
N LEU A 95 11.31 7.24 -22.50
CA LEU A 95 11.36 7.04 -23.96
C LEU A 95 9.96 6.91 -24.55
N LEU A 96 9.09 6.11 -23.92
CA LEU A 96 7.73 5.90 -24.39
C LEU A 96 6.88 7.17 -24.31
N TRP A 97 7.11 8.02 -23.30
CA TRP A 97 6.52 9.34 -23.21
C TRP A 97 6.90 10.19 -24.42
N GLY A 98 8.18 10.26 -24.76
CA GLY A 98 8.66 10.94 -25.96
C GLY A 98 8.01 10.41 -27.24
N VAL A 99 7.91 9.08 -27.39
CA VAL A 99 7.29 8.45 -28.57
C VAL A 99 5.77 8.67 -28.62
N SER A 100 5.10 8.73 -27.48
CA SER A 100 3.64 8.90 -27.39
C SER A 100 3.15 10.27 -27.85
N SER A 101 4.03 11.24 -28.12
CA SER A 101 3.63 12.50 -28.77
C SER A 101 3.27 12.31 -30.25
N ASN A 102 3.58 11.15 -30.83
CA ASN A 102 3.23 10.80 -32.20
C ASN A 102 1.90 10.01 -32.23
N GLU A 103 0.93 10.50 -33.00
CA GLU A 103 -0.40 9.90 -33.11
C GLU A 103 -0.38 8.43 -33.59
N GLU A 104 0.48 8.11 -34.56
CA GLU A 104 0.56 6.75 -35.11
C GLU A 104 1.14 5.75 -34.11
N ALA A 105 2.11 6.22 -33.31
CA ALA A 105 2.67 5.43 -32.22
C ALA A 105 1.61 5.13 -31.15
N VAL A 106 0.76 6.11 -30.81
CA VAL A 106 -0.35 5.89 -29.87
C VAL A 106 -1.38 4.93 -30.45
N LYS A 107 -1.76 5.04 -31.72
CA LYS A 107 -2.67 4.07 -32.37
C LYS A 107 -2.13 2.65 -32.30
N THR A 108 -0.84 2.49 -32.58
CA THR A 108 -0.14 1.19 -32.47
C THR A 108 -0.15 0.67 -31.03
N LEU A 109 0.15 1.53 -30.06
CA LEU A 109 0.15 1.17 -28.64
C LEU A 109 -1.22 0.69 -28.17
N LEU A 110 -2.28 1.44 -28.51
CA LEU A 110 -3.66 1.13 -28.11
C LEU A 110 -4.24 -0.09 -28.84
N GLY A 111 -3.77 -0.37 -30.06
CA GLY A 111 -4.10 -1.59 -30.80
C GLY A 111 -3.40 -2.86 -30.27
N GLY A 112 -2.40 -2.70 -29.40
CA GLY A 112 -1.64 -3.81 -28.83
C GLY A 112 -2.39 -4.57 -27.73
N SER A 113 -2.19 -5.89 -27.66
CA SER A 113 -2.82 -6.77 -26.65
C SER A 113 -2.42 -6.47 -25.19
N LYS A 114 -1.41 -5.62 -24.97
CA LYS A 114 -0.93 -5.22 -23.65
C LYS A 114 -1.41 -3.83 -23.21
N ALA A 115 -2.16 -3.10 -24.04
CA ALA A 115 -2.59 -1.73 -23.75
C ALA A 115 -3.33 -1.63 -22.40
N VAL A 116 -4.39 -2.43 -22.21
CA VAL A 116 -5.17 -2.43 -20.96
C VAL A 116 -4.30 -2.76 -19.75
N LYS A 117 -3.43 -3.78 -19.87
CA LYS A 117 -2.50 -4.16 -18.79
C LYS A 117 -1.52 -3.05 -18.46
N PHE A 118 -1.01 -2.34 -19.47
CA PHE A 118 -0.14 -1.18 -19.28
C PHE A 118 -0.84 -0.11 -18.43
N PHE A 119 -2.04 0.33 -18.82
CA PHE A 119 -2.76 1.36 -18.07
C PHE A 119 -3.23 0.90 -16.67
N THR A 120 -3.48 -0.39 -16.49
CA THR A 120 -3.75 -0.98 -15.15
C THR A 120 -2.52 -0.87 -14.25
N ILE A 121 -1.34 -1.25 -14.76
CA ILE A 121 -0.07 -1.11 -14.03
C ILE A 121 0.22 0.37 -13.77
N THR A 122 -0.03 1.25 -14.74
CA THR A 122 0.13 2.69 -14.58
C THR A 122 -0.67 3.22 -13.39
N ALA A 123 -1.96 2.84 -13.28
CA ALA A 123 -2.80 3.23 -12.15
C ALA A 123 -2.21 2.75 -10.82
N GLN A 124 -1.84 1.47 -10.74
CA GLN A 124 -1.27 0.86 -9.53
C GLN A 124 0.07 1.49 -9.12
N THR A 125 0.94 1.81 -10.08
CA THR A 125 2.23 2.46 -9.82
C THR A 125 2.02 3.88 -9.30
N MET A 126 1.11 4.65 -9.91
CA MET A 126 0.75 5.99 -9.44
C MET A 126 0.18 5.96 -8.02
N GLU A 127 -0.70 5.01 -7.73
CA GLU A 127 -1.30 4.83 -6.41
C GLU A 127 -0.26 4.44 -5.37
N SER A 128 0.62 3.48 -5.69
CA SER A 128 1.70 3.05 -4.81
C SER A 128 2.66 4.19 -4.51
N PHE A 129 2.97 5.03 -5.50
CA PHE A 129 3.82 6.20 -5.31
C PHE A 129 3.19 7.21 -4.35
N VAL A 130 1.91 7.58 -4.54
CA VAL A 130 1.24 8.53 -3.64
C VAL A 130 1.16 7.97 -2.21
N LYS A 131 0.91 6.67 -2.05
CA LYS A 131 0.90 6.02 -0.73
C LYS A 131 2.27 5.98 -0.05
N SER A 132 3.36 5.97 -0.81
CA SER A 132 4.72 5.98 -0.27
C SER A 132 5.21 7.40 0.08
N LEU A 133 4.50 8.45 -0.33
CA LEU A 133 4.80 9.83 0.07
C LEU A 133 4.62 9.97 1.60
N SER A 134 5.73 9.96 2.33
CA SER A 134 5.73 10.17 3.79
C SER A 134 5.18 11.55 4.17
N GLU A 135 4.61 11.70 5.38
CA GLU A 135 4.08 12.99 5.83
C GLU A 135 5.14 14.10 5.93
N ASP A 136 6.42 13.74 6.08
CA ASP A 136 7.58 14.65 6.15
C ASP A 136 8.20 14.90 4.77
N MET A 137 7.43 15.54 3.89
CA MET A 137 7.78 15.82 2.48
C MET A 137 8.89 16.87 2.27
N LYS A 138 9.65 17.23 3.31
CA LYS A 138 10.68 18.30 3.24
C LYS A 138 11.98 17.87 2.54
N GLN A 139 12.13 16.59 2.20
CA GLN A 139 13.38 16.01 1.70
C GLN A 139 13.17 15.03 0.54
N GLN A 140 12.22 15.31 -0.37
CA GLN A 140 12.16 14.53 -1.60
C GLN A 140 13.18 15.04 -2.62
N ASP A 141 14.05 14.13 -3.05
CA ASP A 141 14.82 14.28 -4.27
C ASP A 141 13.85 14.21 -5.45
N LEU A 142 13.49 15.38 -5.97
CA LEU A 142 12.60 15.51 -7.13
C LEU A 142 13.20 14.91 -8.40
N ASP A 143 14.49 14.56 -8.40
CA ASP A 143 15.19 13.97 -9.54
C ASP A 143 15.33 12.44 -9.42
N SER A 144 14.70 11.81 -8.41
CA SER A 144 14.74 10.35 -8.24
C SER A 144 14.10 9.59 -9.41
N ASP A 145 14.59 8.38 -9.67
CA ASP A 145 14.04 7.50 -10.71
C ASP A 145 12.57 7.16 -10.45
N GLU A 146 12.14 7.05 -9.19
CA GLU A 146 10.73 6.85 -8.84
C GLU A 146 9.85 8.02 -9.33
N ASN A 147 10.30 9.25 -9.08
CA ASN A 147 9.55 10.44 -9.52
C ASN A 147 9.56 10.56 -11.04
N GLN A 148 10.70 10.32 -11.69
CA GLN A 148 10.80 10.31 -13.15
C GLN A 148 9.89 9.24 -13.77
N PHE A 149 9.87 8.03 -13.20
CA PHE A 149 9.01 6.94 -13.66
C PHE A 149 7.54 7.31 -13.60
N VAL A 150 7.07 7.83 -12.47
CA VAL A 150 5.65 8.19 -12.28
C VAL A 150 5.26 9.39 -13.14
N LEU A 151 6.12 10.39 -13.25
CA LEU A 151 5.90 11.52 -14.16
C LEU A 151 5.86 11.08 -15.63
N ALA A 152 6.72 10.17 -16.04
CA ALA A 152 6.73 9.64 -17.40
C ALA A 152 5.45 8.85 -17.71
N LEU A 153 4.98 8.02 -16.76
CA LEU A 153 3.69 7.35 -16.88
C LEU A 153 2.53 8.35 -17.03
N ALA A 154 2.47 9.38 -16.19
CA ALA A 154 1.45 10.43 -16.29
C ALA A 154 1.53 11.19 -17.62
N GLY A 155 2.74 11.44 -18.09
CA GLY A 155 3.03 12.06 -19.38
C GLY A 155 2.53 11.26 -20.56
N ILE A 156 2.76 9.94 -20.56
CA ILE A 156 2.21 9.01 -21.57
C ILE A 156 0.68 9.11 -21.60
N VAL A 157 0.03 9.04 -20.44
CA VAL A 157 -1.43 9.14 -20.34
C VAL A 157 -1.93 10.50 -20.87
N THR A 158 -1.21 11.58 -20.57
CA THR A 158 -1.54 12.94 -21.05
C THR A 158 -1.53 13.01 -22.56
N ASN A 159 -0.47 12.47 -23.19
CA ASN A 159 -0.34 12.42 -24.65
C ASN A 159 -1.40 11.53 -25.30
N VAL A 160 -1.70 10.37 -24.69
CA VAL A 160 -2.77 9.49 -25.16
C VAL A 160 -4.13 10.19 -25.09
N ALA A 161 -4.43 10.85 -23.97
CA ALA A 161 -5.68 11.59 -23.80
C ALA A 161 -5.82 12.78 -24.78
N ALA A 162 -4.72 13.35 -25.25
CA ALA A 162 -4.76 14.42 -26.25
C ALA A 162 -5.35 13.96 -27.59
N LEU A 163 -5.35 12.65 -27.87
CA LEU A 163 -5.84 12.06 -29.13
C LEU A 163 -7.25 11.50 -28.98
N ALA A 164 -8.08 11.63 -30.02
CA ALA A 164 -9.47 11.17 -29.99
C ALA A 164 -9.61 9.66 -29.73
N CYS A 165 -8.77 8.83 -30.36
CA CYS A 165 -8.76 7.39 -30.13
C CYS A 165 -8.32 7.04 -28.70
N GLY A 166 -7.39 7.82 -28.11
CA GLY A 166 -6.95 7.63 -26.74
C GLY A 166 -8.02 7.99 -25.73
N ARG A 167 -8.75 9.09 -25.92
CA ARG A 167 -9.91 9.43 -25.06
C ARG A 167 -10.96 8.32 -25.08
N GLU A 168 -11.32 7.83 -26.26
CA GLU A 168 -12.31 6.76 -26.39
C GLU A 168 -11.84 5.48 -25.71
N PHE A 169 -10.55 5.14 -25.84
CA PHE A 169 -9.95 4.00 -25.18
C PHE A 169 -9.96 4.14 -23.65
N LEU A 170 -9.52 5.29 -23.11
CA LEU A 170 -9.47 5.53 -21.66
C LEU A 170 -10.84 5.38 -21.02
N VAL A 171 -11.87 5.98 -21.62
CA VAL A 171 -13.25 5.96 -21.10
C VAL A 171 -13.94 4.61 -21.31
N SER A 172 -13.48 3.77 -22.24
CA SER A 172 -14.12 2.47 -22.53
C SER A 172 -13.41 1.29 -21.88
N SER A 173 -12.08 1.35 -21.77
CA SER A 173 -11.22 0.20 -21.47
C SER A 173 -10.24 0.45 -20.31
N SER A 174 -10.12 1.68 -19.80
CA SER A 174 -9.18 2.01 -18.72
C SER A 174 -9.76 3.03 -17.73
N ARG A 175 -11.03 2.83 -17.38
CA ARG A 175 -11.79 3.64 -16.41
C ARG A 175 -11.14 3.71 -15.04
N GLU A 176 -10.63 2.57 -14.58
CA GLU A 176 -9.93 2.47 -13.29
C GLU A 176 -8.76 3.46 -13.18
N LEU A 177 -8.07 3.75 -14.28
CA LEU A 177 -7.00 4.75 -14.29
C LEU A 177 -7.54 6.16 -14.08
N LEU A 178 -8.67 6.51 -14.70
CA LEU A 178 -9.31 7.82 -14.52
C LEU A 178 -9.81 7.99 -13.09
N ASP A 179 -10.42 6.94 -12.53
CA ASP A 179 -10.89 6.92 -11.15
C ASP A 179 -9.72 7.08 -10.18
N THR A 180 -8.62 6.36 -10.43
CA THR A 180 -7.38 6.47 -9.67
C THR A 180 -6.84 7.90 -9.74
N MET A 181 -6.73 8.51 -10.93
CA MET A 181 -6.25 9.89 -11.06
C MET A 181 -7.09 10.89 -10.24
N MET A 182 -8.42 10.78 -10.28
CA MET A 182 -9.30 11.64 -9.49
C MET A 182 -9.10 11.43 -7.97
N HIS A 183 -8.98 10.18 -7.54
CA HIS A 183 -8.73 9.85 -6.14
C HIS A 183 -7.40 10.41 -5.64
N LEU A 184 -6.31 10.18 -6.40
CA LEU A 184 -4.96 10.64 -6.04
C LEU A 184 -4.84 12.16 -6.00
N LEU A 185 -5.55 12.87 -6.88
CA LEU A 185 -5.63 14.34 -6.85
C LEU A 185 -6.27 14.87 -5.55
N GLY A 186 -7.21 14.13 -4.97
CA GLY A 186 -7.84 14.45 -3.69
C GLY A 186 -6.95 14.16 -2.49
N ASP A 187 -6.15 13.09 -2.56
CA ASP A 187 -5.32 12.62 -1.44
C ASP A 187 -4.04 13.44 -1.25
N MET A 188 -3.48 13.99 -2.34
CA MET A 188 -2.23 14.75 -2.28
C MET A 188 -2.41 16.15 -1.68
N LYS A 189 -1.60 16.45 -0.64
CA LYS A 189 -1.57 17.76 0.03
C LYS A 189 -1.31 18.92 -0.96
N PRO A 190 -1.91 20.11 -0.75
CA PRO A 190 -1.69 21.27 -1.61
C PRO A 190 -0.22 21.69 -1.72
N GLY A 191 0.22 22.09 -2.92
CA GLY A 191 1.60 22.56 -3.16
C GLY A 191 2.66 21.46 -3.26
N LEU A 192 2.26 20.19 -3.17
CA LEU A 192 3.15 19.04 -3.29
C LEU A 192 2.85 18.25 -4.56
N CYS A 193 3.89 17.64 -5.13
CA CYS A 193 3.84 16.87 -6.37
C CYS A 193 3.15 17.64 -7.52
N THR A 194 3.39 18.95 -7.62
CA THR A 194 2.66 19.85 -8.53
C THR A 194 2.73 19.40 -9.99
N LYS A 195 3.92 19.04 -10.48
CA LYS A 195 4.10 18.47 -11.84
C LYS A 195 3.23 17.24 -12.08
N PHE A 196 3.17 16.35 -11.11
CA PHE A 196 2.38 15.11 -11.22
C PHE A 196 0.87 15.41 -11.21
N LYS A 197 0.42 16.31 -10.33
CA LYS A 197 -0.96 16.82 -10.33
C LYS A 197 -1.33 17.45 -11.68
N VAL A 198 -0.47 18.31 -12.21
CA VAL A 198 -0.68 18.99 -13.50
C VAL A 198 -0.85 17.97 -14.63
N LEU A 199 0.01 16.96 -14.74
CA LEU A 199 -0.13 15.92 -15.77
C LEU A 199 -1.45 15.13 -15.66
N MET A 200 -1.89 14.78 -14.45
CA MET A 200 -3.18 14.12 -14.25
C MET A 200 -4.35 15.04 -14.61
N LEU A 201 -4.30 16.32 -14.21
CA LEU A 201 -5.34 17.28 -14.56
C LEU A 201 -5.39 17.58 -16.06
N MET A 202 -4.24 17.65 -16.72
CA MET A 202 -4.15 17.74 -18.18
C MET A 202 -4.76 16.52 -18.85
N SER A 203 -4.48 15.32 -18.34
CA SER A 203 -5.08 14.08 -18.84
C SER A 203 -6.60 14.10 -18.71
N LEU A 204 -7.12 14.45 -17.54
CA LEU A 204 -8.56 14.55 -17.29
C LEU A 204 -9.22 15.64 -18.14
N TYR A 205 -8.59 16.81 -18.28
CA TYR A 205 -9.08 17.87 -19.16
C TYR A 205 -9.12 17.41 -20.61
N ASN A 206 -8.08 16.74 -21.08
CA ASN A 206 -8.07 16.19 -22.42
C ASN A 206 -9.24 15.21 -22.60
N VAL A 207 -9.46 14.29 -21.65
CA VAL A 207 -10.63 13.39 -21.66
C VAL A 207 -11.96 14.16 -21.62
N SER A 208 -12.05 15.30 -20.94
CA SER A 208 -13.28 16.09 -20.89
C SER A 208 -13.62 16.79 -22.22
N ILE A 209 -12.70 16.86 -23.18
CA ILE A 209 -12.99 17.41 -24.52
C ILE A 209 -14.05 16.58 -25.26
N ASN A 210 -14.20 15.28 -24.98
CA ASN A 210 -15.28 14.48 -25.55
C ASN A 210 -16.42 14.26 -24.55
N LEU A 211 -17.67 14.43 -25.02
CA LEU A 211 -18.87 14.35 -24.17
C LEU A 211 -18.94 13.06 -23.32
N LYS A 212 -18.59 11.91 -23.90
CA LYS A 212 -18.58 10.63 -23.18
C LYS A 212 -17.58 10.63 -22.02
N GLY A 213 -16.40 11.24 -22.21
CA GLY A 213 -15.38 11.39 -21.18
C GLY A 213 -15.77 12.40 -20.11
N LEU A 214 -16.30 13.56 -20.51
CA LEU A 214 -16.82 14.55 -19.56
C LEU A 214 -17.95 13.98 -18.70
N LYS A 215 -18.93 13.29 -19.30
CA LYS A 215 -20.00 12.61 -18.55
C LYS A 215 -19.43 11.60 -17.56
N TYR A 216 -18.49 10.77 -18.00
CA TYR A 216 -17.85 9.78 -17.13
C TYR A 216 -17.18 10.42 -15.90
N ILE A 217 -16.36 11.45 -16.13
CA ILE A 217 -15.61 12.13 -15.06
C ILE A 217 -16.56 12.89 -14.12
N SER A 218 -17.51 13.64 -14.68
CA SER A 218 -18.44 14.48 -13.89
C SER A 218 -19.45 13.68 -13.08
N GLU A 219 -19.81 12.47 -13.51
CA GLU A 219 -20.69 11.56 -12.75
C GLU A 219 -19.95 10.83 -11.62
N SER A 220 -18.63 10.96 -11.52
CA SER A 220 -17.84 10.39 -10.43
C SER A 220 -18.18 11.06 -9.10
N PRO A 221 -18.50 10.28 -8.04
CA PRO A 221 -18.79 10.84 -6.72
C PRO A 221 -17.64 11.70 -6.19
N GLY A 222 -17.96 12.93 -5.78
CA GLY A 222 -16.96 13.85 -5.21
C GLY A 222 -16.13 14.62 -6.24
N PHE A 223 -16.41 14.49 -7.55
CA PHE A 223 -15.71 15.26 -8.59
C PHE A 223 -15.82 16.78 -8.39
N ILE A 224 -17.01 17.30 -8.11
CA ILE A 224 -17.22 18.74 -7.88
C ILE A 224 -16.46 19.22 -6.61
N PRO A 225 -16.57 18.56 -5.44
CA PRO A 225 -15.73 18.84 -4.28
C PRO A 225 -14.22 18.78 -4.56
N LEU A 226 -13.76 17.84 -5.39
CA LEU A 226 -12.37 17.72 -5.80
C LEU A 226 -11.90 18.97 -6.56
N LEU A 227 -12.70 19.52 -7.47
CA LEU A 227 -12.36 20.77 -8.16
C LEU A 227 -12.18 21.92 -7.17
N TRP A 228 -13.06 22.03 -6.16
CA TRP A 228 -12.93 23.06 -5.12
C TRP A 228 -11.66 22.91 -4.29
N TRP A 229 -11.30 21.67 -3.98
CA TRP A 229 -10.07 21.34 -3.29
C TRP A 229 -8.85 21.78 -4.10
N LEU A 230 -8.80 21.43 -5.38
CA LEU A 230 -7.69 21.76 -6.28
C LEU A 230 -7.57 23.26 -6.56
N LEU A 231 -8.68 24.00 -6.62
CA LEU A 231 -8.63 25.46 -6.77
C LEU A 231 -7.99 26.17 -5.57
N LYS A 232 -7.89 25.51 -4.41
CA LYS A 232 -7.18 26.04 -3.24
C LYS A 232 -5.68 25.74 -3.27
N ASP A 233 -5.18 25.00 -4.25
CA ASP A 233 -3.75 24.72 -4.37
C ASP A 233 -2.96 26.04 -4.53
N PRO A 234 -1.79 26.20 -3.88
CA PRO A 234 -0.94 27.37 -4.07
C PRO A 234 -0.32 27.43 -5.48
N ASP A 235 -0.20 26.30 -6.17
CA ASP A 235 0.37 26.25 -7.51
C ASP A 235 -0.63 26.76 -8.57
N THR A 236 -0.18 27.70 -9.41
CA THR A 236 -1.05 28.34 -10.41
C THR A 236 -1.41 27.43 -11.56
N GLU A 237 -0.54 26.47 -11.93
CA GLU A 237 -0.84 25.53 -13.02
C GLU A 237 -1.87 24.50 -12.59
N VAL A 238 -1.79 24.01 -11.34
CA VAL A 238 -2.82 23.16 -10.75
C VAL A 238 -4.18 23.88 -10.78
N CYS A 239 -4.23 25.13 -10.32
CA CYS A 239 -5.44 25.95 -10.37
C CYS A 239 -5.95 26.15 -11.81
N LEU A 240 -5.05 26.41 -12.76
CA LEU A 240 -5.40 26.62 -14.17
C LEU A 240 -6.11 25.39 -14.75
N HIS A 241 -5.55 24.21 -14.57
CA HIS A 241 -6.15 22.99 -15.11
C HIS A 241 -7.43 22.57 -14.37
N ALA A 242 -7.52 22.83 -13.06
CA ALA A 242 -8.78 22.67 -12.33
C ALA A 242 -9.88 23.61 -12.87
N LEU A 243 -9.56 24.86 -13.19
CA LEU A 243 -10.51 25.78 -13.82
C LEU A 243 -10.92 25.33 -15.23
N ARG A 244 -10.00 24.77 -16.03
CA ARG A 244 -10.33 24.24 -17.36
C ARG A 244 -11.33 23.07 -17.30
N LEU A 245 -11.15 22.18 -16.33
CA LEU A 245 -12.09 21.10 -16.06
C LEU A 245 -13.46 21.64 -15.62
N LEU A 246 -13.47 22.60 -14.71
CA LEU A 246 -14.70 23.27 -14.28
C LEU A 246 -15.42 23.95 -15.44
N GLN A 247 -14.70 24.66 -16.30
CA GLN A 247 -15.29 25.30 -17.48
C GLN A 247 -15.87 24.26 -18.44
N SER A 248 -15.23 23.09 -18.60
CA SER A 248 -15.78 22.00 -19.41
C SER A 248 -17.13 21.52 -18.90
N VAL A 249 -17.33 21.47 -17.57
CA VAL A 249 -18.63 21.15 -16.95
C VAL A 249 -19.66 22.25 -17.21
N VAL A 250 -19.28 23.52 -17.02
CA VAL A 250 -20.19 24.67 -17.17
C VAL A 250 -20.66 24.84 -18.62
N LEU A 251 -19.77 24.63 -19.59
CA LEU A 251 -20.08 24.84 -21.00
C LEU A 251 -20.91 23.70 -21.63
N GLU A 252 -21.04 22.54 -20.96
CA GLU A 252 -21.81 21.41 -21.47
C GLU A 252 -23.19 21.32 -20.78
N PRO A 253 -24.29 21.70 -21.46
CA PRO A 253 -25.60 21.86 -20.83
C PRO A 253 -26.12 20.60 -20.12
N GLU A 254 -25.91 19.42 -20.70
CA GLU A 254 -26.40 18.16 -20.11
C GLU A 254 -25.67 17.80 -18.80
N VAL A 255 -24.41 18.18 -18.70
CA VAL A 255 -23.56 17.91 -17.53
C VAL A 255 -23.78 18.98 -16.46
N LEU A 256 -23.89 20.24 -16.90
CA LEU A 256 -24.25 21.36 -16.03
C LEU A 256 -25.61 21.12 -15.37
N ALA A 257 -26.64 20.71 -16.12
CA ALA A 257 -27.98 20.48 -15.57
C ALA A 257 -27.99 19.46 -14.40
N LYS A 258 -27.12 18.45 -14.45
CA LYS A 258 -26.96 17.46 -13.38
C LYS A 258 -26.19 18.01 -12.16
N SER A 259 -25.22 18.88 -12.40
CA SER A 259 -24.30 19.40 -11.37
C SER A 259 -24.72 20.76 -10.82
N ALA A 260 -25.67 21.45 -11.44
CA ALA A 260 -26.02 22.84 -11.17
C ALA A 260 -26.49 23.08 -9.74
N SER A 261 -27.22 22.13 -9.13
CA SER A 261 -27.63 22.24 -7.73
C SER A 261 -26.43 22.26 -6.79
N GLU A 262 -25.55 21.26 -6.91
CA GLU A 262 -24.35 21.16 -6.06
C GLU A 262 -23.40 22.33 -6.28
N MET A 263 -23.24 22.76 -7.53
CA MET A 263 -22.42 23.92 -7.87
C MET A 263 -22.98 25.20 -7.24
N ARG A 264 -24.28 25.46 -7.33
CA ARG A 264 -24.88 26.66 -6.70
C ARG A 264 -24.64 26.72 -5.20
N ASP A 265 -24.68 25.58 -4.52
CA ASP A 265 -24.54 25.53 -3.05
C ASP A 265 -23.08 25.59 -2.57
N THR A 266 -22.13 25.10 -3.36
CA THR A 266 -20.75 24.85 -2.88
C THR A 266 -19.65 25.62 -3.63
N LEU A 267 -19.98 26.26 -4.75
CA LEU A 267 -19.01 26.95 -5.61
C LEU A 267 -18.23 28.05 -4.85
N PRO A 268 -16.88 27.97 -4.79
CA PRO A 268 -16.05 28.94 -4.10
C PRO A 268 -15.84 30.22 -4.93
N PHE A 269 -16.92 30.99 -5.17
CA PHE A 269 -16.91 32.22 -5.97
C PHE A 269 -15.78 33.18 -5.61
N GLN A 270 -15.56 33.42 -4.31
CA GLN A 270 -14.50 34.32 -3.83
C GLN A 270 -13.10 33.87 -4.27
N ARG A 271 -12.87 32.55 -4.34
CA ARG A 271 -11.59 32.02 -4.83
C ARG A 271 -11.44 32.26 -6.32
N ILE A 272 -12.48 32.04 -7.12
CA ILE A 272 -12.43 32.29 -8.57
C ILE A 272 -12.20 33.79 -8.87
N ILE A 273 -12.85 34.69 -8.11
CA ILE A 273 -12.62 36.14 -8.17
C ILE A 273 -11.18 36.51 -7.79
N ALA A 274 -10.55 35.79 -6.86
CA ALA A 274 -9.14 35.99 -6.55
C ALA A 274 -8.23 35.53 -7.70
N LEU A 275 -8.56 34.40 -8.34
CA LEU A 275 -7.83 33.86 -9.50
C LEU A 275 -7.94 34.78 -10.72
N SER A 276 -9.07 35.46 -10.92
CA SER A 276 -9.26 36.46 -12.00
C SER A 276 -8.43 37.74 -11.82
N LYS A 277 -7.71 37.86 -10.69
CA LYS A 277 -6.72 38.90 -10.39
C LYS A 277 -5.29 38.34 -10.31
N SER A 278 -5.09 37.09 -10.72
CA SER A 278 -3.76 36.45 -10.72
C SER A 278 -2.77 37.21 -11.61
N ARG A 279 -1.48 37.06 -11.29
CA ARG A 279 -0.36 37.54 -12.13
C ARG A 279 -0.10 36.62 -13.32
N ASN A 280 -0.54 35.36 -13.26
CA ASN A 280 -0.47 34.45 -14.39
C ASN A 280 -1.58 34.83 -15.39
N ALA A 281 -1.19 35.22 -16.61
CA ALA A 281 -2.10 35.77 -17.62
C ALA A 281 -3.16 34.76 -18.07
N ASP A 282 -2.77 33.51 -18.32
CA ASP A 282 -3.68 32.46 -18.79
C ASP A 282 -4.72 32.11 -17.71
N LEU A 283 -4.27 31.97 -16.47
CA LEU A 283 -5.14 31.72 -15.32
C LEU A 283 -6.10 32.89 -15.08
N GLN A 284 -5.60 34.11 -15.22
CA GLN A 284 -6.41 35.32 -15.08
C GLN A 284 -7.49 35.40 -16.15
N ALA A 285 -7.13 35.17 -17.41
CA ALA A 285 -8.05 35.20 -18.55
C ALA A 285 -9.15 34.14 -18.38
N LEU A 286 -8.75 32.88 -18.13
CA LEU A 286 -9.68 31.77 -17.95
C LEU A 286 -10.64 32.00 -16.77
N ALA A 287 -10.14 32.51 -15.64
CA ALA A 287 -10.99 32.80 -14.50
C ALA A 287 -12.00 33.93 -14.78
N LYS A 288 -11.65 34.92 -15.62
CA LYS A 288 -12.59 35.97 -16.04
C LYS A 288 -13.66 35.41 -16.97
N GLU A 289 -13.27 34.60 -17.95
CA GLU A 289 -14.21 33.93 -18.85
C GLU A 289 -15.17 33.04 -18.07
N LEU A 290 -14.66 32.21 -17.17
CA LEU A 290 -15.50 31.34 -16.35
C LEU A 290 -16.50 32.15 -15.49
N LEU A 291 -16.11 33.30 -14.93
CA LEU A 291 -17.05 34.15 -14.17
C LEU A 291 -18.21 34.67 -15.04
N GLU A 292 -17.97 34.90 -16.33
CA GLU A 292 -19.02 35.23 -17.28
C GLU A 292 -19.90 34.01 -17.59
N ASP A 293 -19.30 32.84 -17.82
CA ASP A 293 -20.01 31.59 -18.08
C ASP A 293 -20.92 31.17 -16.90
N LEU A 294 -20.45 31.40 -15.67
CA LEU A 294 -21.18 31.08 -14.45
C LEU A 294 -22.44 31.95 -14.22
N LYS A 295 -22.59 33.08 -14.92
CA LYS A 295 -23.83 33.89 -14.83
C LYS A 295 -25.06 33.11 -15.24
N ILE A 296 -24.91 32.08 -16.08
CA ILE A 296 -26.01 31.18 -16.48
C ILE A 296 -26.66 30.53 -15.25
N LEU A 297 -25.88 30.23 -14.20
CA LEU A 297 -26.40 29.66 -12.95
C LEU A 297 -27.24 30.65 -12.12
N GLU A 298 -27.10 31.96 -12.36
CA GLU A 298 -27.90 33.00 -11.71
C GLU A 298 -29.27 33.19 -12.38
N TYR A 299 -29.40 32.85 -13.67
CA TYR A 299 -30.64 33.03 -14.45
C TYR A 299 -31.64 31.84 -14.35
N GLU A 300 -31.22 30.69 -13.82
CA GLU A 300 -32.06 29.49 -13.61
C GLU A 300 -32.59 29.35 -12.17
N ALA A 301 -32.78 30.48 -11.47
CA ALA A 301 -33.37 30.58 -10.13
C ALA A 301 -34.79 31.16 -10.15
#